data_AF-A0A813CL89-F1
#
_entry.id   AF-A0A813CL89-F1
#
_cell.length_a   1.000
_cell.length_b   1.000
_cell.length_c   1.000
_cell.angle_alpha   90.00
_cell.angle_beta   90.00
_cell.angle_gamma   90.00
#
_symmetry.space_group_name_H-M   'P 1'
#
loop_
_entity.id
_entity.type
_entity.pdbx_description
1 polymer ?
#
loop_
_entity_poly.entity_id
_entity_poly.type
_entity_poly.pdbx_seq_one_letter_code
_entity_poly.pdbx_strand_id
1 'polypeptide(L)'
;KCHWFQHQNLPYILEWYVENQQVTQEELKASYDAANEGKLDKEKVMQGLNDLDAALAVLADCLVRTKKCKERLAEIAMRSNAIPSEAYIQMMVENEKNNQHRGWQDRVKVLEKLKKQSELLKGAEDPGFTDKLLKKFRQDQNLSVVAKKSAIVKSGHRNKSWYISWFGSYGE
;
A
#
# COMPACT_ATOMS: atom_id res chain seq x y z
N LYS A 1 19.13 -26.04 36.57
CA LYS A 1 18.42 -26.93 37.51
C LYS A 1 18.52 -26.29 38.89
N CYS A 2 17.41 -25.80 39.43
CA CYS A 2 17.32 -25.22 40.76
C CYS A 2 17.08 -26.32 41.81
N HIS A 3 17.59 -26.10 43.03
CA HIS A 3 17.49 -27.06 44.13
C HIS A 3 16.12 -26.87 44.82
N TRP A 4 15.39 -27.96 45.07
CA TRP A 4 14.00 -27.94 45.55
C TRP A 4 13.79 -27.10 46.82
N PHE A 5 14.79 -27.03 47.71
CA PHE A 5 14.78 -26.22 48.92
C PHE A 5 14.69 -24.70 48.69
N GLN A 6 15.02 -24.22 47.49
CA GLN A 6 14.90 -22.81 47.10
C GLN A 6 13.51 -22.45 46.55
N HIS A 7 12.64 -23.45 46.33
CA HIS A 7 11.25 -23.23 45.94
C HIS A 7 10.39 -23.23 47.19
N GLN A 8 9.98 -22.05 47.61
CA GLN A 8 8.95 -21.90 48.64
C GLN A 8 7.62 -21.61 47.95
N ASN A 9 6.55 -22.25 48.42
CA ASN A 9 5.21 -21.84 48.04
C ASN A 9 4.96 -20.43 48.58
N LEU A 10 4.31 -19.58 47.78
CA LEU A 10 3.90 -18.26 48.25
C LEU A 10 3.08 -18.43 49.54
N PRO A 11 3.44 -17.76 50.65
CA PRO A 11 2.83 -18.00 51.96
C PRO A 11 1.42 -17.38 52.12
N TYR A 12 0.84 -16.83 51.06
CA TYR A 12 -0.46 -16.18 51.08
C TYR A 12 -1.35 -16.65 49.94
N ILE A 13 -2.65 -16.60 50.20
CA ILE A 13 -3.71 -16.93 49.25
C ILE A 13 -4.26 -15.62 48.72
N LEU A 14 -4.30 -15.45 47.39
CA LEU A 14 -4.90 -14.30 46.75
C LEU A 14 -6.39 -14.60 46.54
N GLU A 15 -7.25 -13.96 47.32
CA GLU A 15 -8.70 -14.01 47.14
C GLU A 15 -9.17 -12.75 46.43
N TRP A 16 -9.84 -12.94 45.30
CA TRP A 16 -10.46 -11.85 44.53
C TRP A 16 -11.94 -11.78 44.89
N TYR A 17 -12.40 -10.62 45.32
CA TYR A 17 -13.81 -10.37 45.57
C TYR A 17 -14.26 -9.17 44.73
N VAL A 18 -15.52 -9.24 44.28
CA VAL A 18 -16.13 -8.17 43.48
C VAL A 18 -16.88 -7.26 44.43
N GLU A 19 -16.38 -6.03 44.61
CA GLU A 19 -17.07 -4.99 45.38
C GLU A 19 -17.98 -4.16 44.47
N ASN A 20 -19.21 -3.95 44.91
CA ASN A 20 -20.15 -3.06 44.25
C ASN A 20 -19.93 -1.64 44.78
N GLN A 21 -19.28 -0.79 43.98
CA GLN A 21 -19.10 0.63 44.29
C GLN A 21 -20.19 1.47 43.63
N GLN A 22 -20.72 2.44 44.38
CA GLN A 22 -21.59 3.47 43.81
C GLN A 22 -20.70 4.59 43.25
N VAL A 23 -20.61 4.64 41.92
CA VAL A 23 -19.82 5.64 41.18
C VAL A 23 -20.78 6.56 40.45
N THR A 24 -20.47 7.86 40.41
CA THR A 24 -21.27 8.81 39.65
C THR A 24 -21.08 8.61 38.15
N GLN A 25 -22.07 8.95 37.33
CA GLN A 25 -21.96 8.83 35.87
C GLN A 25 -20.82 9.67 35.29
N GLU A 26 -20.51 10.80 35.92
CA GLU A 26 -19.45 11.71 35.49
C GLU A 26 -18.05 11.11 35.72
N GLU A 27 -17.82 10.46 36.85
CA GLU A 27 -16.56 9.77 37.16
C GLU A 27 -16.33 8.56 36.25
N LEU A 28 -17.40 7.80 35.98
CA LEU A 28 -17.37 6.69 35.02
C LEU A 28 -16.99 7.18 33.63
N LYS A 29 -17.61 8.28 33.18
CA LYS A 29 -17.29 8.91 31.89
C LYS A 29 -15.85 9.42 31.84
N ALA A 30 -15.38 10.09 32.88
CA ALA A 30 -14.00 10.59 32.95
C ALA A 30 -12.96 9.45 32.89
N SER A 31 -13.21 8.33 33.59
CA SER A 31 -12.32 7.16 33.53
C SER A 31 -12.31 6.49 32.15
N TYR A 32 -13.46 6.47 31.48
CA TYR A 32 -13.61 5.95 30.12
C TYR A 32 -12.87 6.83 29.10
N ASP A 33 -13.06 8.15 29.19
CA ASP A 33 -12.43 9.12 28.31
C ASP A 33 -10.90 9.09 28.50
N ALA A 34 -10.40 9.11 29.74
CA ALA A 34 -8.97 8.98 30.04
C ALA A 34 -8.36 7.66 29.54
N ALA A 35 -9.09 6.54 29.62
CA ALA A 35 -8.65 5.25 29.09
C ALA A 35 -8.66 5.19 27.55
N ASN A 36 -9.41 6.05 26.88
CA ASN A 36 -9.57 6.06 25.43
C ASN A 36 -8.80 7.17 24.71
N GLU A 37 -8.41 8.24 25.39
CA GLU A 37 -7.59 9.33 24.85
C GLU A 37 -6.36 8.80 24.10
N GLY A 38 -5.61 7.86 24.68
CA GLY A 38 -4.44 7.25 24.03
C GLY A 38 -4.74 6.13 23.02
N LYS A 39 -5.96 5.59 22.99
CA LYS A 39 -6.34 4.53 22.03
C LYS A 39 -6.72 5.12 20.68
N LEU A 40 -7.46 6.22 20.68
CA LEU A 40 -7.89 6.91 19.47
C LEU A 40 -6.70 7.34 18.60
N ASP A 41 -5.62 7.84 19.22
CA ASP A 41 -4.43 8.25 18.48
C ASP A 41 -3.69 7.06 17.88
N LYS A 42 -3.56 5.94 18.62
CA LYS A 42 -2.95 4.71 18.11
C LYS A 42 -3.78 4.09 16.99
N GLU A 43 -5.10 4.05 17.14
CA GLU A 43 -6.03 3.54 16.13
C GLU A 43 -6.02 4.39 14.86
N LYS A 44 -5.99 5.71 14.97
CA LYS A 44 -5.85 6.63 13.82
C LYS A 44 -4.53 6.41 13.09
N VAL A 45 -3.42 6.25 13.81
CA VAL A 45 -2.11 5.94 13.20
C VAL A 45 -2.17 4.59 12.48
N MET A 46 -2.74 3.56 13.10
CA MET A 46 -2.91 2.25 12.46
C MET A 46 -3.80 2.31 11.22
N GLN A 47 -4.89 3.09 11.25
CA GLN A 47 -5.75 3.31 10.09
C GLN A 47 -4.99 4.01 8.96
N GLY A 48 -4.23 5.07 9.27
CA GLY A 48 -3.41 5.76 8.28
C GLY A 48 -2.34 4.87 7.64
N LEU A 49 -1.77 3.93 8.38
CA LEU A 49 -0.84 2.93 7.83
C LEU A 49 -1.56 1.96 6.87
N ASN A 50 -2.75 1.46 7.24
CA ASN A 50 -3.54 0.60 6.36
C ASN A 50 -3.95 1.30 5.05
N ASP A 51 -4.31 2.58 5.13
CA ASP A 51 -4.67 3.38 3.96
C ASP A 51 -3.47 3.60 3.04
N LEU A 52 -2.28 3.83 3.62
CA LEU A 52 -1.02 3.91 2.87
C LEU A 52 -0.74 2.59 2.12
N ASP A 53 -0.87 1.45 2.78
CA ASP A 53 -0.64 0.13 2.18
C ASP A 53 -1.63 -0.13 1.03
N ALA A 54 -2.90 0.25 1.20
CA ALA A 54 -3.90 0.16 0.15
C ALA A 54 -3.54 1.03 -1.07
N ALA A 55 -3.10 2.28 -0.84
CA ALA A 55 -2.66 3.18 -1.90
C ALA A 55 -1.43 2.64 -2.64
N LEU A 56 -0.45 2.11 -1.91
CA LEU A 56 0.75 1.51 -2.48
C LEU A 56 0.43 0.29 -3.35
N ALA A 57 -0.56 -0.53 -2.97
CA ALA A 57 -1.00 -1.66 -3.78
C ALA A 57 -1.66 -1.24 -5.10
N VAL A 58 -2.47 -0.18 -5.07
CA VAL A 58 -3.06 0.41 -6.28
C VAL A 58 -1.95 0.95 -7.20
N LEU A 59 -0.97 1.66 -6.64
CA LEU A 59 0.18 2.14 -7.40
C LEU A 59 0.98 1.00 -8.04
N ALA A 60 1.18 -0.11 -7.32
CA ALA A 60 1.86 -1.28 -7.85
C ALA A 60 1.12 -1.91 -9.05
N ASP A 61 -0.21 -2.04 -8.98
CA ASP A 61 -1.03 -2.51 -10.10
C ASP A 61 -0.97 -1.55 -11.30
N CYS A 62 -1.04 -0.23 -11.06
CA CYS A 62 -0.86 0.78 -12.10
C CYS A 62 0.50 0.65 -12.80
N LEU A 63 1.59 0.45 -12.03
CA LEU A 63 2.93 0.25 -12.60
C LEU A 63 2.99 -0.99 -13.49
N VAL A 64 2.45 -2.12 -13.03
CA VAL A 64 2.41 -3.37 -13.82
C VAL A 64 1.64 -3.19 -15.12
N ARG A 65 0.47 -2.53 -15.07
CA ARG A 65 -0.33 -2.25 -16.27
C ARG A 65 0.40 -1.32 -17.23
N THR A 66 1.05 -0.27 -16.71
CA THR A 66 1.82 0.68 -17.51
C THR A 66 2.96 -0.03 -18.25
N LYS A 67 3.68 -0.95 -17.58
CA LYS A 67 4.71 -1.80 -18.23
C LYS A 67 4.13 -2.62 -19.38
N LYS A 68 3.03 -3.33 -19.15
CA LYS A 68 2.35 -4.12 -20.20
C LYS A 68 1.88 -3.26 -21.38
N CYS A 69 1.31 -2.09 -21.09
CA CYS A 69 0.91 -1.16 -22.14
C CYS A 69 2.12 -0.69 -22.95
N LYS A 70 3.26 -0.41 -22.29
CA LYS A 70 4.51 -0.03 -22.95
C LYS A 70 5.05 -1.15 -23.83
N GLU A 71 5.11 -2.38 -23.33
CA GLU A 71 5.53 -3.56 -24.11
C GLU A 71 4.64 -3.73 -25.35
N ARG A 72 3.32 -3.63 -25.18
CA ARG A 72 2.37 -3.72 -26.28
C ARG A 72 2.55 -2.59 -27.31
N LEU A 73 2.81 -1.37 -26.85
CA LEU A 73 3.12 -0.25 -27.73
C LEU A 73 4.43 -0.48 -28.48
N ALA A 74 5.44 -1.07 -27.84
CA ALA A 74 6.72 -1.42 -28.47
C ALA A 74 6.57 -2.49 -29.56
N GLU A 75 5.69 -3.49 -29.36
CA GLU A 75 5.36 -4.50 -30.38
C GLU A 75 4.70 -3.89 -31.63
N ILE A 76 3.82 -2.89 -31.44
CA ILE A 76 3.07 -2.25 -32.53
C ILE A 76 3.91 -1.20 -33.25
N ALA A 77 4.86 -0.58 -32.55
CA ALA A 77 5.65 0.50 -33.10
C ALA A 77 6.58 -0.01 -34.21
N MET A 78 6.44 0.57 -35.40
CA MET A 78 7.34 0.34 -36.55
C MET A 78 8.79 0.81 -36.28
N ARG A 79 9.01 1.58 -35.21
CA ARG A 79 10.33 1.97 -34.69
C ARG A 79 10.43 1.58 -33.22
N SER A 80 11.53 0.94 -32.82
CA SER A 80 11.77 0.63 -31.41
C SER A 80 11.83 1.92 -30.58
N ASN A 81 11.03 1.96 -29.51
CA ASN A 81 10.99 2.92 -28.40
C ASN A 81 11.62 4.30 -28.64
N ALA A 82 10.77 5.33 -28.74
CA ALA A 82 11.11 6.70 -29.15
C ALA A 82 11.97 7.53 -28.16
N ILE A 83 12.38 6.99 -27.01
CA ILE A 83 13.26 7.69 -26.07
C ILE A 83 14.69 7.23 -26.33
N PRO A 84 15.60 8.13 -26.74
CA PRO A 84 16.96 7.72 -27.05
C PRO A 84 17.70 7.25 -25.79
N SER A 85 18.66 6.34 -25.99
CA SER A 85 19.61 5.94 -24.95
C SER A 85 20.25 7.17 -24.31
N GLU A 86 20.54 7.12 -23.02
CA GLU A 86 21.22 8.19 -22.28
C GLU A 86 22.47 8.68 -23.02
N ALA A 87 23.25 7.74 -23.57
CA ALA A 87 24.45 8.02 -24.36
C ALA A 87 24.15 8.84 -25.63
N TYR A 88 23.02 8.56 -26.28
CA TYR A 88 22.60 9.30 -27.47
C TYR A 88 22.11 10.71 -27.13
N ILE A 89 21.39 10.88 -26.01
CA ILE A 89 20.98 12.21 -25.53
C ILE A 89 22.21 13.05 -25.20
N GLN A 90 23.21 12.45 -24.56
CA GLN A 90 24.47 13.12 -24.24
C GLN A 90 25.23 13.56 -25.50
N MET A 91 25.32 12.69 -26.50
CA MET A 91 25.88 13.03 -27.81
C MET A 91 25.13 14.20 -28.47
N MET A 92 23.80 14.26 -28.37
CA MET A 92 23.01 15.39 -28.89
C MET A 92 23.29 16.71 -28.13
N VAL A 93 23.46 16.65 -26.81
CA VAL A 93 23.82 17.83 -26.01
C VAL A 93 25.18 18.37 -26.41
N GLU A 94 26.17 17.49 -26.60
CA GLU A 94 27.53 17.86 -27.05
C GLU A 94 27.49 18.49 -28.44
N ASN A 95 26.70 17.92 -29.36
CA ASN A 95 26.52 18.45 -30.70
C ASN A 95 25.88 19.86 -30.70
N GLU A 96 24.81 20.07 -29.92
CA GLU A 96 24.18 21.39 -29.77
C GLU A 96 25.12 22.43 -29.16
N LYS A 97 25.95 22.03 -28.18
CA LYS A 97 26.98 22.89 -27.58
C LYS A 97 28.09 23.26 -28.56
N ASN A 98 28.43 22.36 -29.49
CA ASN A 98 29.47 22.59 -30.49
C ASN A 98 28.97 23.48 -31.64
N ASN A 99 27.74 23.25 -32.14
CA ASN A 99 27.21 24.01 -33.29
C ASN A 99 26.69 25.40 -32.92
N GLN A 100 26.21 25.59 -31.69
CA GLN A 100 25.73 26.86 -31.14
C GLN A 100 24.71 27.62 -32.01
N HIS A 101 23.87 26.89 -32.74
CA HIS A 101 22.80 27.50 -33.54
C HIS A 101 21.84 28.31 -32.66
N ARG A 102 21.21 29.35 -33.22
CA ARG A 102 20.29 30.22 -32.47
C ARG A 102 19.28 29.42 -31.64
N GLY A 103 19.13 29.76 -30.36
CA GLY A 103 18.25 29.06 -29.42
C GLY A 103 18.78 27.71 -28.89
N TRP A 104 20.06 27.39 -29.10
CA TRP A 104 20.68 26.13 -28.62
C TRP A 104 20.57 25.96 -27.10
N GLN A 105 20.66 27.04 -26.32
CA GLN A 105 20.59 26.97 -24.86
C GLN A 105 19.27 26.38 -24.38
N ASP A 106 18.14 26.73 -25.02
CA ASP A 106 16.84 26.19 -24.64
C ASP A 106 16.67 24.74 -25.10
N ARG A 107 17.23 24.38 -26.27
CA ARG A 107 17.29 22.98 -26.71
C ARG A 107 18.12 22.12 -25.75
N VAL A 108 19.27 22.60 -25.30
CA VAL A 108 20.12 21.92 -24.31
C VAL A 108 19.35 21.71 -22.99
N LYS A 109 18.64 22.71 -22.48
CA LYS A 109 17.80 22.55 -21.27
C LYS A 109 16.74 21.46 -21.44
N VAL A 110 16.12 21.36 -22.62
CA VAL A 110 15.14 20.31 -22.92
C VAL A 110 15.82 18.94 -22.98
N LEU A 111 16.97 18.83 -23.64
CA LEU A 111 17.75 17.59 -23.71
C LEU A 111 18.22 17.12 -22.33
N GLU A 112 18.63 18.03 -21.45
CA GLU A 112 18.99 17.70 -20.06
C GLU A 112 17.79 17.19 -19.26
N LYS A 113 16.59 17.74 -19.48
CA LYS A 113 15.35 17.21 -18.88
C LYS A 113 15.03 15.80 -19.40
N LEU A 114 15.18 15.58 -20.70
CA LEU A 114 14.99 14.26 -21.31
C LEU A 114 16.01 13.24 -20.79
N LYS A 115 17.26 13.66 -20.55
CA LYS A 115 18.29 12.80 -19.94
C LYS A 115 17.84 12.29 -18.57
N LYS A 116 17.39 13.19 -17.69
CA LYS A 116 16.86 12.84 -16.36
C LYS A 116 15.66 11.91 -16.44
N GLN A 117 14.76 12.12 -17.39
CA GLN A 117 13.61 11.24 -17.60
C GLN A 117 14.02 9.84 -18.07
N SER A 118 15.02 9.74 -18.95
CA SER A 118 15.57 8.47 -19.41
C SER A 118 16.20 7.67 -18.27
N GLU A 119 16.99 8.33 -17.41
CA GLU A 119 17.59 7.70 -16.21
C GLU A 119 16.53 7.12 -15.26
N LEU A 120 15.48 7.90 -14.98
CA LEU A 120 14.37 7.45 -14.13
C LEU A 120 13.62 6.25 -14.73
N LEU A 121 13.40 6.25 -16.04
CA LEU A 121 12.73 5.15 -16.75
C LEU A 121 13.58 3.88 -16.75
N LYS A 122 14.90 4.00 -16.92
CA LYS A 122 15.83 2.87 -16.86
C LYS A 122 15.76 2.16 -15.51
N GLY A 123 15.76 2.91 -14.41
CA GLY A 123 15.58 2.34 -13.06
C GLY A 123 14.20 1.69 -12.85
N ALA A 124 13.15 2.20 -13.50
CA ALA A 124 11.82 1.60 -13.44
C ALA A 124 11.70 0.31 -14.28
N GLU A 125 12.47 0.20 -15.36
CA GLU A 125 12.53 -0.97 -16.23
C GLU A 125 13.24 -2.16 -15.59
N ASP A 126 14.16 -1.92 -14.64
CA ASP A 126 14.90 -2.96 -13.95
C ASP A 126 13.94 -4.05 -13.41
N PRO A 127 14.03 -5.31 -13.90
CA PRO A 127 13.10 -6.36 -13.52
C PRO A 127 13.16 -6.66 -12.02
N GLY A 128 14.37 -6.58 -11.45
CA GLY A 128 14.61 -6.71 -10.02
C GLY A 128 13.98 -5.61 -9.17
N PHE A 129 13.74 -4.41 -9.70
CA PHE A 129 13.04 -3.34 -8.97
C PHE A 129 11.56 -3.67 -8.83
N THR A 130 10.91 -4.08 -9.93
CA THR A 130 9.51 -4.50 -9.89
C THR A 130 9.28 -5.74 -9.05
N ASP A 131 10.14 -6.76 -9.17
CA ASP A 131 9.98 -7.98 -8.38
C ASP A 131 10.19 -7.72 -6.89
N LYS A 132 11.14 -6.86 -6.51
CA LYS A 132 11.33 -6.46 -5.10
C LYS A 132 10.16 -5.65 -4.55
N LEU A 133 9.60 -4.72 -5.33
CA LEU A 133 8.41 -3.97 -4.95
C LEU A 133 7.22 -4.91 -4.79
N LEU A 134 6.93 -5.72 -5.81
CA LEU A 134 5.80 -6.64 -5.83
C LEU A 134 5.93 -7.76 -4.79
N LYS A 135 7.14 -8.20 -4.43
CA LYS A 135 7.36 -9.23 -3.40
C LYS A 135 6.90 -8.78 -2.02
N LYS A 136 7.07 -7.50 -1.66
CA LYS A 136 6.56 -6.93 -0.41
C LYS A 136 5.03 -6.98 -0.38
N PHE A 137 4.38 -6.51 -1.43
CA PHE A 137 2.90 -6.52 -1.53
C PHE A 137 2.29 -7.91 -1.73
N ARG A 138 3.05 -8.90 -2.27
CA ARG A 138 2.60 -10.31 -2.35
C ARG A 138 2.59 -11.00 -1.00
N GLN A 139 3.48 -10.61 -0.09
CA GLN A 139 3.58 -11.21 1.24
C GLN A 139 2.43 -10.77 2.15
N ASP A 140 1.89 -9.57 1.94
CA ASP A 140 0.71 -9.07 2.64
C ASP A 140 -0.57 -9.76 2.11
N GLN A 141 -0.94 -10.87 2.77
CA GLN A 141 -2.16 -11.65 2.48
C GLN A 141 -3.44 -10.79 2.40
N ASN A 142 -3.46 -9.67 3.13
CA ASN A 142 -4.59 -8.72 3.19
C ASN A 142 -4.85 -8.01 1.85
N LEU A 143 -3.81 -7.70 1.07
CA LEU A 143 -3.96 -7.04 -0.24
C LEU A 143 -4.50 -7.98 -1.32
N SER A 144 -4.14 -9.27 -1.27
CA SER A 144 -4.73 -10.27 -2.18
C SER A 144 -6.24 -10.40 -1.96
N VAL A 145 -6.70 -10.25 -0.71
CA VAL A 145 -8.11 -10.29 -0.35
C VAL A 145 -8.82 -9.01 -0.80
N VAL A 146 -8.19 -7.85 -0.69
CA VAL A 146 -8.74 -6.56 -1.18
C VAL A 146 -8.82 -6.51 -2.71
N ALA A 147 -7.81 -7.01 -3.42
CA ALA A 147 -7.83 -7.14 -4.88
C ALA A 147 -8.90 -8.14 -5.36
N LYS A 148 -9.09 -9.27 -4.66
CA LYS A 148 -10.18 -10.22 -4.92
C LYS A 148 -11.55 -9.61 -4.61
N LYS A 149 -11.71 -8.89 -3.49
CA LYS A 149 -12.95 -8.21 -3.10
C LYS A 149 -13.34 -7.12 -4.11
N SER A 150 -12.40 -6.29 -4.54
CA SER A 150 -12.68 -5.25 -5.55
C SER A 150 -13.03 -5.83 -6.93
N ALA A 151 -12.47 -6.99 -7.31
CA ALA A 151 -12.88 -7.73 -8.50
C ALA A 151 -14.29 -8.35 -8.38
N ILE A 152 -14.65 -8.87 -7.20
CA ILE A 152 -16.00 -9.39 -6.89
C ILE A 152 -17.05 -8.26 -6.90
N VAL A 153 -16.71 -7.07 -6.39
CA VAL A 153 -17.60 -5.90 -6.42
C VAL A 153 -17.90 -5.47 -7.86
N LYS A 154 -16.94 -5.59 -8.78
CA LYS A 154 -17.15 -5.29 -10.21
C LYS A 154 -18.00 -6.32 -10.96
N SER A 155 -18.12 -7.56 -10.45
CA SER A 155 -18.96 -8.61 -11.03
C SER A 155 -20.35 -8.74 -10.38
N GLY A 156 -20.59 -8.07 -9.26
CA GLY A 156 -21.77 -8.21 -8.41
C GLY A 156 -23.07 -7.53 -8.88
N HIS A 157 -23.09 -6.84 -10.03
CA HIS A 157 -24.30 -6.16 -10.52
C HIS A 157 -25.23 -7.03 -11.39
N ARG A 158 -25.19 -8.36 -11.23
CA ARG A 158 -26.18 -9.25 -11.89
C ARG A 158 -27.12 -9.87 -10.86
N ASN A 159 -28.31 -9.27 -10.81
CA ASN A 159 -29.59 -9.80 -10.33
C ASN A 159 -29.55 -10.75 -9.12
N LYS A 160 -29.87 -10.22 -7.93
CA LYS A 160 -30.32 -11.05 -6.82
C LYS A 160 -31.79 -10.76 -6.59
N SER A 161 -32.63 -11.74 -6.93
CA SER A 161 -34.04 -11.81 -6.60
C SER A 161 -34.23 -11.69 -5.09
N TRP A 162 -35.08 -10.78 -4.66
CA TRP A 162 -35.43 -10.55 -3.26
C TRP A 162 -36.65 -11.41 -2.88
N TYR A 163 -36.42 -12.59 -2.31
CA TYR A 163 -37.41 -13.23 -1.47
C TYR A 163 -36.70 -14.07 -0.40
N ILE A 164 -36.74 -13.61 0.85
CA ILE A 164 -36.34 -14.37 2.03
C ILE A 164 -37.56 -14.37 2.95
N SER A 165 -38.22 -15.52 3.07
CA SER A 165 -39.36 -15.73 3.96
C SER A 165 -38.91 -15.67 5.42
N TRP A 166 -39.50 -14.74 6.17
CA TRP A 166 -39.14 -14.37 7.55
C TRP A 166 -40.14 -14.89 8.59
N PHE A 167 -40.79 -16.03 8.34
CA PHE A 167 -41.66 -16.66 9.33
C PHE A 167 -41.37 -18.15 9.44
N GLY A 168 -41.00 -18.55 10.66
CA GLY A 168 -40.59 -19.89 11.02
C GLY A 168 -41.73 -20.89 10.92
N SER A 169 -41.40 -22.06 10.37
CA SER A 169 -42.16 -23.29 10.56
C SER A 169 -42.11 -23.67 12.05
N TYR A 170 -43.18 -23.41 12.79
CA TYR A 170 -43.50 -24.25 13.94
C TYR A 170 -44.21 -25.49 13.42
N GLY A 171 -43.67 -26.64 13.82
CA GLY A 171 -44.34 -27.91 13.65
C GLY A 171 -45.54 -28.02 14.60
N GLU A 172 -46.55 -28.71 14.12
CA GLU A 172 -47.47 -29.56 14.87
C GLU A 172 -47.53 -30.91 14.17
#